data_AF-A0A9P0JNJ5-F1
#
_entry.id   AF-A0A9P0JNJ5-F1
#
_cell.length_a   1.000
_cell.length_b   1.000
_cell.length_c   1.000
_cell.angle_alpha   90.00
_cell.angle_beta   90.00
_cell.angle_gamma   90.00
#
_symmetry.space_group_name_H-M   'P 1'
#
loop_
_entity.id
_entity.type
_entity.pdbx_description
1 polymer ?
#
loop_
_entity_poly.entity_id
_entity_poly.type
_entity_poly.pdbx_seq_one_letter_code
_entity_poly.pdbx_strand_id
1 'polypeptide(L)'
;MPNTVHKVLVHGCEIIDAFYTNKDLMRVLLLTSDPFISSKRKVSSKKYKKRNEAVQNYLKKQKNDDLGIDLGTITNDTAPSKKSYSD
;
A
#
# COMPACT_ATOMS: atom_id res chain seq x y z
N MET A 1 -30.07 -33.90 20.46
CA MET A 1 -29.25 -34.23 19.27
C MET A 1 -27.80 -34.35 19.67
N PRO A 2 -27.01 -35.27 19.09
CA PRO A 2 -25.57 -35.26 19.27
C PRO A 2 -24.99 -33.92 18.83
N ASN A 3 -24.05 -33.38 19.61
CA ASN A 3 -23.54 -32.02 19.43
C ASN A 3 -22.96 -31.76 18.03
N THR A 4 -22.29 -32.77 17.46
CA THR A 4 -21.78 -32.75 16.09
C THR A 4 -22.88 -32.62 15.05
N VAL A 5 -24.00 -33.35 15.20
CA VAL A 5 -25.12 -33.28 14.25
C VAL A 5 -25.85 -31.94 14.39
N HIS A 6 -25.99 -31.41 15.61
CA HIS A 6 -26.61 -30.10 15.83
C HIS A 6 -25.81 -28.98 15.16
N LYS A 7 -24.49 -28.97 15.32
CA LYS A 7 -23.61 -27.99 14.67
C LYS A 7 -23.70 -28.04 13.15
N VAL A 8 -23.76 -29.24 12.56
CA VAL A 8 -23.86 -29.40 11.10
C VAL A 8 -25.22 -28.94 10.57
N LEU A 9 -26.31 -29.33 11.23
CA LEU A 9 -27.66 -29.00 10.73
C LEU A 9 -28.05 -27.53 10.98
N VAL A 10 -27.56 -26.91 12.06
CA VAL A 10 -27.94 -25.54 12.43
C VAL A 10 -26.95 -24.50 11.89
N HIS A 11 -25.65 -24.79 11.93
CA HIS A 11 -24.61 -23.83 11.55
C HIS A 11 -23.84 -24.22 10.28
N GLY A 12 -24.19 -25.34 9.63
CA GLY A 12 -23.47 -25.85 8.46
C GLY A 12 -23.40 -24.84 7.31
N CYS A 13 -24.51 -24.16 7.01
CA CYS A 13 -24.55 -23.14 5.96
C CYS A 13 -23.63 -21.95 6.27
N GLU A 14 -23.72 -21.40 7.49
CA GLU A 14 -22.88 -20.27 7.93
C GLU A 14 -21.38 -20.61 7.87
N ILE A 15 -21.03 -21.82 8.29
CA ILE A 15 -19.65 -22.33 8.25
C ILE A 15 -19.16 -22.45 6.80
N ILE A 16 -19.97 -23.04 5.92
CA ILE A 16 -19.65 -23.22 4.51
C ILE A 16 -19.46 -21.87 3.81
N ASP A 17 -20.37 -20.91 4.03
CA ASP A 17 -20.30 -19.58 3.45
C ASP A 17 -19.06 -18.80 3.95
N ALA A 18 -18.75 -18.91 5.24
CA ALA A 18 -17.54 -18.33 5.81
C ALA A 18 -16.26 -18.92 5.20
N PHE A 19 -16.23 -20.23 4.92
CA PHE A 19 -15.08 -20.84 4.24
C PHE A 19 -14.92 -20.35 2.80
N TYR A 20 -16.02 -20.21 2.04
CA TYR A 20 -15.95 -19.70 0.67
C TYR A 20 -15.49 -18.24 0.62
N THR A 21 -16.06 -17.39 1.47
CA THR A 21 -15.65 -15.98 1.59
C THR A 21 -14.20 -15.82 2.03
N ASN A 22 -13.74 -16.63 2.99
CA ASN A 22 -12.32 -16.65 3.39
C ASN A 22 -11.41 -17.12 2.25
N LYS A 23 -11.81 -18.14 1.50
CA LYS A 23 -11.02 -18.63 0.35
C LYS A 23 -10.94 -17.60 -0.76
N ASP A 24 -12.03 -16.89 -1.04
CA ASP A 24 -12.07 -15.85 -2.06
C ASP A 24 -11.28 -14.61 -1.62
N LEU A 25 -11.38 -14.22 -0.35
CA LEU A 25 -10.54 -13.18 0.23
C LEU A 25 -9.05 -13.53 0.08
N MET A 26 -8.66 -14.76 0.44
CA MET A 26 -7.27 -15.21 0.33
C MET A 26 -6.77 -15.22 -1.12
N ARG A 27 -7.60 -15.65 -2.08
CA ARG A 27 -7.27 -15.60 -3.52
C ARG A 27 -7.03 -14.18 -3.99
N VAL A 28 -7.90 -13.24 -3.60
CA VAL A 28 -7.78 -11.83 -3.98
C VAL A 28 -6.51 -11.21 -3.38
N LEU A 29 -6.25 -11.44 -2.09
CA LEU A 29 -5.05 -10.94 -1.42
C LEU A 29 -3.77 -11.49 -2.06
N LEU A 30 -3.73 -12.80 -2.33
CA LEU A 30 -2.57 -13.42 -2.96
C LEU A 30 -2.31 -12.86 -4.36
N LEU A 31 -3.35 -12.78 -5.20
CA LEU A 31 -3.22 -12.29 -6.58
C LEU A 31 -2.84 -10.81 -6.64
N THR A 32 -3.38 -9.98 -5.74
CA THR A 32 -3.17 -8.53 -5.77
C THR A 32 -1.87 -8.08 -5.09
N SER A 33 -1.31 -8.91 -4.20
CA SER A 33 -0.01 -8.69 -3.57
C SER A 33 1.17 -9.20 -4.41
N ASP A 34 0.91 -10.03 -5.41
CA ASP A 34 1.94 -10.56 -6.31
C ASP A 34 2.71 -9.42 -7.02
N PRO A 35 4.06 -9.37 -6.92
CA PRO A 35 4.87 -8.30 -7.49
C PRO A 35 4.77 -8.18 -9.02
N PHE A 36 4.68 -9.31 -9.72
CA PHE A 36 4.60 -9.34 -11.18
C PHE A 36 3.25 -8.80 -11.65
N ILE A 37 2.15 -9.26 -11.07
CA ILE A 37 0.80 -8.79 -11.36
C ILE A 37 0.65 -7.32 -10.97
N SER A 38 1.12 -6.93 -9.78
CA SER A 38 1.05 -5.56 -9.29
C SER A 38 1.77 -4.57 -10.20
N SER A 39 2.95 -4.95 -10.72
CA SER A 39 3.74 -4.14 -11.65
C SER A 39 3.06 -3.94 -13.01
N LYS A 40 2.34 -4.95 -13.51
CA LYS A 40 1.65 -4.89 -14.83
C LYS A 40 0.23 -4.33 -14.76
N ARG A 41 -0.39 -4.33 -13.58
CA ARG A 41 -1.76 -3.85 -13.39
C ARG A 41 -1.84 -2.33 -13.58
N LYS A 42 -2.79 -1.87 -14.40
CA LYS A 42 -3.11 -0.45 -14.52
C LYS A 42 -3.80 0.03 -13.23
N VAL A 43 -3.09 0.78 -12.40
CA VAL A 43 -3.64 1.41 -11.20
C VAL A 43 -3.80 2.91 -11.45
N SER A 44 -5.02 3.44 -11.33
CA SER A 44 -5.23 4.89 -11.35
C SER A 44 -4.67 5.48 -10.07
N SER A 45 -3.53 6.18 -10.15
CA SER A 45 -3.02 6.92 -9.00
C SER A 45 -3.90 8.13 -8.76
N LYS A 46 -4.54 8.19 -7.58
CA LYS A 46 -5.16 9.44 -7.13
C LYS A 46 -4.03 10.42 -6.82
N LYS A 47 -4.14 11.67 -7.29
CA LYS A 47 -3.24 12.73 -6.84
C LYS A 47 -3.43 12.90 -5.33
N TYR A 48 -2.43 12.52 -4.55
CA TYR A 48 -2.48 12.67 -3.10
C TYR A 48 -2.56 14.16 -2.75
N LYS A 49 -3.47 14.53 -1.85
CA LYS A 49 -3.46 15.86 -1.22
C LYS A 49 -2.13 16.05 -0.51
N LYS A 50 -1.52 17.24 -0.63
CA LYS A 50 -0.27 17.57 0.05
C LYS A 50 -0.43 17.31 1.56
N ARG A 51 0.37 16.38 2.09
CA ARG A 51 0.39 16.05 3.53
C ARG A 51 0.98 17.21 4.34
N ASN A 52 0.59 17.30 5.61
CA ASN A 52 1.11 18.29 6.56
C ASN A 52 2.64 18.22 6.64
N GLU A 53 3.27 19.38 6.84
CA GLU A 53 4.73 19.53 6.85
C GLU A 53 5.41 18.67 7.93
N ALA A 54 4.84 18.62 9.13
CA ALA A 54 5.33 17.77 10.22
C ALA A 54 5.36 16.28 9.82
N VAL A 55 4.35 15.80 9.09
CA VAL A 55 4.27 14.41 8.61
C VAL A 55 5.32 14.17 7.52
N GLN A 56 5.56 15.14 6.65
CA GLN A 56 6.61 15.04 5.63
C GLN A 56 8.00 14.97 6.27
N ASN A 57 8.25 15.77 7.30
CA ASN A 57 9.53 15.78 8.01
C ASN A 57 9.75 14.47 8.78
N TYR A 58 8.70 13.91 9.39
CA TYR A 58 8.76 12.59 10.02
C TYR A 58 9.08 11.47 9.03
N LEU A 59 8.41 11.45 7.87
CA LEU A 59 8.65 10.44 6.83
C LEU A 59 10.05 10.56 6.22
N LYS A 60 10.56 11.78 6.06
CA LYS A 60 11.95 12.02 5.62
C LYS A 60 12.96 11.54 6.66
N LYS A 61 12.71 11.81 7.95
CA LYS A 61 13.57 11.36 9.05
C LYS A 61 13.70 9.83 9.07
N GLN A 62 12.58 9.11 9.03
CA GLN A 62 12.62 7.64 8.98
C GLN A 62 13.38 7.09 7.77
N LYS A 63 13.22 7.71 6.59
CA LYS A 63 13.95 7.30 5.39
C LYS A 63 15.47 7.47 5.55
N ASN A 64 15.93 8.45 6.31
CA ASN A 64 17.35 8.67 6.56
C ASN A 64 17.91 7.67 7.58
N ASP A 65 17.12 7.35 8.61
CA ASP A 65 17.50 6.37 9.64
C ASP A 65 17.67 4.95 9.03
N ASP A 66 16.85 4.58 8.04
CA ASP A 66 16.91 3.27 7.37
C ASP A 66 18.04 3.14 6.32
N LEU A 67 18.57 4.26 5.82
CA LEU A 67 19.60 4.28 4.77
C LEU A 67 21.02 4.55 5.29
N GLY A 68 21.18 4.93 6.56
CA GLY A 68 22.50 5.22 7.14
C GLY A 68 23.25 6.37 6.46
N ILE A 69 22.55 7.29 5.81
CA ILE A 69 23.16 8.44 5.12
C ILE A 69 22.91 9.70 5.98
N ASP A 70 23.93 10.12 6.73
CA ASP A 70 23.97 11.45 7.35
C ASP A 70 24.24 12.49 6.25
N LEU A 71 23.17 12.98 5.63
CA LEU A 71 23.26 14.12 4.71
C LEU A 71 23.04 15.41 5.50
N GLY A 72 24.12 15.90 6.09
CA GLY A 72 24.21 17.27 6.60
C GLY A 72 23.72 18.25 5.54
N THR A 73 22.78 19.11 5.96
CA THR A 73 22.38 20.39 5.35
C THR A 73 22.97 20.68 3.97
N ILE A 74 22.24 20.33 2.91
CA ILE A 74 22.37 21.05 1.63
C ILE A 74 21.22 22.06 1.60
N THR A 75 21.52 23.28 2.02
CA THR A 75 20.66 24.45 1.84
C THR A 75 20.44 24.67 0.35
N ASN A 76 19.17 24.87 -0.03
CA ASN A 76 18.80 25.34 -1.35
C ASN A 76 19.41 26.72 -1.57
N ASP A 77 20.13 26.92 -2.66
CA ASP A 77 20.17 28.17 -3.42
C ASP A 77 20.92 27.93 -4.73
N THR A 78 20.19 27.61 -5.79
CA THR A 78 20.45 28.06 -7.18
C THR A 78 19.27 27.57 -8.03
N ALA A 79 18.37 28.49 -8.38
CA ALA A 79 17.34 28.27 -9.38
C ALA A 79 17.99 27.95 -10.75
N PRO A 80 17.48 27.00 -11.55
CA PRO A 80 17.95 26.86 -12.92
C PRO A 80 17.44 28.04 -13.75
N SER A 81 18.36 28.94 -14.07
CA SER A 81 18.20 30.00 -15.08
C SER A 81 17.67 29.41 -16.40
N LYS A 82 16.58 30.00 -16.91
CA LYS A 82 16.01 29.69 -18.23
C LYS A 82 17.03 30.10 -19.30
N LYS A 83 17.56 29.14 -20.07
CA LYS A 83 18.22 29.46 -21.36
C LYS A 83 17.13 29.75 -22.40
N SER A 84 16.92 31.02 -22.70
CA SER A 84 16.26 31.46 -23.94
C SER A 84 17.25 31.28 -25.09
N TYR A 85 16.89 30.48 -26.10
CA TYR A 85 17.48 30.61 -27.42
C TYR A 85 16.58 31.56 -28.22
N SER A 86 17.17 32.63 -28.72
CA SER A 86 16.56 33.55 -29.68
C SER A 86 17.21 33.31 -31.05
N ASP A 87 16.34 33.15 -32.05
CA ASP A 87 16.48 33.15 -33.53
C ASP A 87 17.78 32.69 -34.19
#